data_AF-U4VGX4-F1
#
_entry.id   AF-U4VGX4-F1
#
_cell.length_a   1.000
_cell.length_b   1.000
_cell.length_c   1.000
_cell.angle_alpha   90.00
_cell.angle_beta   90.00
_cell.angle_gamma   90.00
#
_symmetry.space_group_name_H-M   'P 1'
#
loop_
_entity.id
_entity.type
_entity.pdbx_description
1 polymer ?
#
loop_
_entity_poly.entity_id
_entity_poly.type
_entity_poly.pdbx_seq_one_letter_code
_entity_poly.pdbx_strand_id
1 'polypeptide(L)'
;MTISRRNFIVTASAAGGAGLALSPLELARAAAETGGSKVQNPSQVENPGFHRFQFGDFEITTLSDGRRAGEAPEKTYAVGQDPKAVAALLEENLLPADRFVNSFTPVLVNTGKELVLFDTGMGGAGAREAGGLGRLASGAGSLWLQDG
;
A
#
# COMPACT_ATOMS: atom_id res chain seq x y z
N MET A 1 -24.44 2.83 -24.68
CA MET A 1 -23.71 3.88 -23.94
C MET A 1 -23.49 3.35 -22.53
N THR A 2 -22.35 2.71 -22.28
CA THR A 2 -22.08 2.00 -21.02
C THR A 2 -21.29 2.92 -20.11
N ILE A 3 -21.93 3.42 -19.06
CA ILE A 3 -21.27 4.29 -18.07
C ILE A 3 -20.50 3.38 -17.12
N SER A 4 -19.17 3.50 -17.11
CA SER A 4 -18.29 2.87 -16.13
C SER A 4 -18.03 3.83 -14.97
N ARG A 5 -17.99 3.29 -13.75
CA ARG A 5 -17.75 3.99 -12.47
C ARG A 5 -16.50 4.90 -12.50
N ARG A 6 -15.57 4.62 -13.41
CA ARG A 6 -14.31 5.34 -13.64
C ARG A 6 -14.51 6.79 -14.12
N ASN A 7 -15.59 7.10 -14.84
CA ASN A 7 -15.85 8.45 -15.36
C ASN A 7 -16.54 9.38 -14.35
N PHE A 8 -17.06 8.86 -13.23
CA PHE A 8 -17.80 9.67 -12.26
C PHE A 8 -16.87 10.51 -11.37
N ILE A 9 -15.67 10.00 -11.06
CA ILE A 9 -14.74 10.66 -10.11
C ILE A 9 -14.09 11.92 -10.72
N VAL A 10 -14.00 11.99 -12.06
CA VAL A 10 -13.37 13.13 -12.77
C VAL A 10 -14.27 14.38 -12.79
N THR A 11 -15.57 14.25 -12.53
CA THR A 11 -16.53 15.38 -12.64
C THR A 11 -16.79 16.10 -11.31
N ALA A 12 -16.36 15.55 -10.17
CA ALA A 12 -16.70 16.10 -8.85
C ALA A 12 -15.84 17.31 -8.41
N SER A 13 -14.82 17.71 -9.17
CA SER A 13 -13.93 18.84 -8.84
C SER A 13 -14.43 20.21 -9.34
N ALA A 14 -15.62 20.29 -9.95
CA ALA A 14 -16.09 21.52 -10.61
C ALA A 14 -17.42 22.10 -10.06
N ALA A 15 -17.84 21.77 -8.83
CA ALA A 15 -19.08 22.26 -8.23
C ALA A 15 -18.92 22.96 -6.86
N GLY A 16 -17.75 23.55 -6.59
CA GLY A 16 -17.49 24.33 -5.37
C GLY A 16 -17.54 25.84 -5.62
N GLY A 17 -18.67 26.37 -6.08
CA GLY A 17 -18.79 27.79 -6.44
C GLY A 17 -20.19 28.35 -6.19
N ALA A 18 -20.58 28.50 -4.93
CA ALA A 18 -21.72 29.32 -4.52
C ALA A 18 -21.37 30.01 -3.19
N GLY A 19 -21.25 31.33 -3.22
CA GLY A 19 -20.78 32.16 -2.09
C GLY A 19 -21.80 32.25 -0.95
N LEU A 20 -21.28 32.17 0.28
CA LEU A 20 -21.99 32.56 1.50
C LEU A 20 -21.21 33.71 2.14
N ALA A 21 -21.87 34.87 2.30
CA ALA A 21 -21.28 36.04 2.96
C ALA A 21 -21.22 35.81 4.47
N LEU A 22 -20.07 35.32 4.96
CA LEU A 22 -19.80 35.18 6.39
C LEU A 22 -19.14 36.45 6.93
N SER A 23 -19.50 36.84 8.16
CA SER A 23 -18.88 37.99 8.82
C SER A 23 -17.42 37.67 9.20
N PRO A 24 -16.54 38.68 9.36
CA PRO A 24 -15.13 38.47 9.71
C PRO A 24 -14.94 37.68 11.02
N LEU A 25 -15.89 37.78 11.95
CA LEU A 25 -15.83 37.08 13.24
C LEU A 25 -16.15 35.58 13.10
N GLU A 26 -17.04 35.22 12.18
CA GLU A 26 -17.35 33.81 11.85
C GLU A 26 -16.20 33.16 11.07
N LEU A 27 -15.53 33.93 10.20
CA LEU A 27 -14.32 33.48 9.52
C LEU A 27 -13.16 33.21 10.49
N ALA A 28 -13.03 34.04 11.52
CA ALA A 28 -12.04 33.85 12.58
C ALA A 28 -12.35 32.63 13.47
N ARG A 29 -13.62 32.33 13.71
CA ARG A 29 -14.05 31.15 14.48
C ARG A 29 -13.87 29.85 13.70
N ALA A 30 -14.20 29.83 12.41
CA ALA A 30 -13.94 28.68 11.53
C ALA A 30 -12.43 28.37 11.40
N ALA A 31 -11.58 29.40 11.38
CA ALA A 31 -10.11 29.22 11.38
C ALA A 31 -9.56 28.69 12.71
N ALA A 32 -10.25 28.94 13.83
CA ALA A 32 -9.87 28.42 15.14
C ALA A 32 -10.37 26.98 15.39
N GLU A 33 -11.48 26.57 14.76
CA GLU A 33 -12.03 25.21 14.84
C GLU A 33 -11.30 24.21 13.92
N THR A 34 -10.55 24.68 12.92
CA THR A 34 -9.46 23.90 12.30
C THR A 34 -8.25 23.86 13.23
N GLY A 35 -8.45 23.36 14.46
CA GLY A 35 -7.37 22.92 15.32
C GLY A 35 -6.46 22.02 14.49
N GLY A 36 -5.21 22.44 14.33
CA GLY A 36 -4.30 21.95 13.30
C GLY A 36 -4.31 20.43 13.19
N SER A 37 -5.09 19.91 12.25
CA SER A 37 -4.75 18.66 11.60
C SER A 37 -3.42 18.96 10.95
N LYS A 38 -2.34 18.56 11.63
CA LYS A 38 -1.11 18.20 10.94
C LYS A 38 -1.55 17.15 9.94
N VAL A 39 -1.90 17.58 8.74
CA VAL A 39 -1.95 16.72 7.57
C VAL A 39 -0.53 16.19 7.53
N GLN A 40 -0.34 15.01 8.10
CA GLN A 40 0.92 14.30 8.02
C GLN A 40 1.19 14.25 6.53
N ASN A 41 2.35 14.76 6.12
CA ASN A 41 2.79 14.55 4.76
C ASN A 41 2.61 13.05 4.47
N PRO A 42 2.06 12.60 3.34
CA PRO A 42 1.87 11.16 3.09
C PRO A 42 3.17 10.35 3.26
N SER A 43 4.32 11.00 3.16
CA SER A 43 5.66 10.46 3.46
C SER A 43 6.00 10.28 4.94
N GLN A 44 5.13 10.72 5.87
CA GLN A 44 5.30 10.65 7.33
C GLN A 44 4.35 9.65 8.00
N VAL A 45 3.42 9.05 7.26
CA VAL A 45 2.67 7.89 7.76
C VAL A 45 3.60 6.69 7.68
N GLU A 46 4.20 6.32 8.81
CA GLU A 46 5.00 5.11 8.90
C GLU A 46 4.09 3.90 8.64
N ASN A 47 4.33 3.18 7.55
CA ASN A 47 3.73 1.87 7.35
C ASN A 47 4.41 0.90 8.34
N PRO A 48 3.66 0.29 9.28
CA PRO A 48 4.24 -0.58 10.31
C PRO A 48 4.92 -1.83 9.74
N GLY A 49 4.82 -2.07 8.43
CA GLY A 49 5.45 -3.20 7.77
C GLY A 49 4.72 -4.50 8.03
N PHE A 50 3.52 -4.44 8.59
CA PHE A 50 2.65 -5.59 8.75
C PHE A 50 1.17 -5.19 8.66
N HIS A 51 0.31 -6.18 8.46
CA HIS A 51 -1.14 -6.02 8.54
C HIS A 51 -1.75 -7.25 9.21
N ARG A 52 -2.49 -7.03 10.30
CA ARG A 52 -3.08 -8.08 11.13
C ARG A 52 -4.60 -8.08 10.97
N PHE A 53 -5.19 -9.26 10.85
CA PHE A 53 -6.63 -9.43 10.73
C PHE A 53 -7.06 -10.84 11.19
N GLN A 54 -8.36 -10.98 11.49
CA GLN A 54 -8.95 -12.27 11.84
C GLN A 54 -9.42 -13.06 10.62
N PHE A 55 -9.25 -14.38 10.66
CA PHE A 55 -9.85 -15.32 9.73
C PHE A 55 -10.41 -16.52 10.51
N GLY A 56 -11.71 -16.48 10.81
CA GLY A 56 -12.31 -17.39 11.78
C GLY A 56 -11.66 -17.21 13.16
N ASP A 57 -11.20 -18.31 13.76
CA ASP A 57 -10.53 -18.32 15.06
C ASP A 57 -9.03 -18.00 14.97
N PHE A 58 -8.50 -17.77 13.76
CA PHE A 58 -7.08 -17.48 13.57
C PHE A 58 -6.82 -15.98 13.49
N GLU A 59 -5.72 -15.55 14.09
CA GLU A 59 -5.12 -14.25 13.82
C GLU A 59 -4.05 -14.42 12.73
N ILE A 60 -4.21 -13.69 11.63
CA ILE A 60 -3.28 -13.69 10.50
C ILE A 60 -2.56 -12.36 10.46
N THR A 61 -1.24 -12.40 10.38
CA THR A 61 -0.38 -11.22 10.20
C THR A 61 0.46 -11.39 8.93
N THR A 62 0.23 -10.53 7.94
CA THR A 62 1.12 -10.42 6.77
C THR A 62 2.27 -9.48 7.11
N LEU A 63 3.50 -9.90 6.86
CA LEU A 63 4.72 -9.15 7.18
C LEU A 63 5.39 -8.71 5.87
N SER A 64 5.71 -7.42 5.72
CA SER A 64 6.45 -6.91 4.59
C SER A 64 7.94 -7.19 4.77
N ASP A 65 8.47 -8.13 3.99
CA ASP A 65 9.92 -8.37 3.92
C ASP A 65 10.61 -7.42 2.92
N GLY A 66 9.84 -6.64 2.17
CA GLY A 66 10.34 -5.65 1.25
C GLY A 66 9.78 -5.77 -0.16
N ARG A 67 10.32 -4.96 -1.05
CA ARG A 67 9.96 -4.94 -2.47
C ARG A 67 11.17 -4.77 -3.37
N ARG A 68 11.16 -5.42 -4.52
CA ARG A 68 12.20 -5.38 -5.54
C ARG A 68 11.61 -4.85 -6.85
N ALA A 69 12.19 -3.78 -7.37
CA ALA A 69 11.91 -3.33 -8.72
C ALA A 69 12.56 -4.27 -9.75
N GLY A 70 11.91 -4.45 -10.88
CA GLY A 70 12.43 -5.18 -12.03
C GLY A 70 11.98 -4.56 -13.34
N GLU A 71 12.55 -5.02 -14.43
CA GLU A 71 12.29 -4.57 -15.79
C GLU A 71 11.81 -5.75 -16.65
N ALA A 72 11.29 -5.46 -17.83
CA ALA A 72 10.87 -6.47 -18.81
C ALA A 72 9.91 -7.50 -18.18
N PRO A 73 8.72 -7.08 -17.71
CA PRO A 73 7.76 -7.97 -17.04
C PRO A 73 7.38 -9.19 -17.87
N GLU A 74 7.39 -9.08 -19.20
CA GLU A 74 7.14 -10.18 -20.13
C GLU A 74 8.17 -11.31 -20.04
N LYS A 75 9.41 -11.00 -19.63
CA LYS A 75 10.48 -12.00 -19.46
C LYS A 75 10.45 -12.70 -18.11
N THR A 76 9.66 -12.21 -17.16
CA THR A 76 9.58 -12.76 -15.80
C THR A 76 8.21 -13.39 -15.52
N TYR A 77 7.12 -12.69 -15.80
CA TYR A 77 5.76 -13.11 -15.43
C TYR A 77 4.91 -13.61 -16.59
N ALA A 78 5.25 -13.24 -17.83
CA ALA A 78 4.48 -13.62 -19.02
C ALA A 78 5.36 -14.27 -20.09
N VAL A 79 6.28 -15.14 -19.65
CA VAL A 79 7.23 -15.84 -20.54
C VAL A 79 6.46 -16.59 -21.62
N GLY A 80 6.84 -16.36 -22.88
CA GLY A 80 6.23 -16.98 -24.05
C GLY A 80 4.95 -16.31 -24.56
N GLN A 81 4.50 -15.22 -23.95
CA GLN A 81 3.42 -14.39 -24.48
C GLN A 81 3.94 -13.33 -25.47
N ASP A 82 3.06 -12.83 -26.35
CA ASP A 82 3.37 -11.69 -27.22
C ASP A 82 3.63 -10.44 -26.35
N PRO A 83 4.82 -9.82 -26.41
CA PRO A 83 5.13 -8.62 -25.64
C PRO A 83 4.13 -7.48 -25.84
N LYS A 84 3.51 -7.35 -27.03
CA LYS A 84 2.51 -6.31 -27.29
C LYS A 84 1.21 -6.54 -26.51
N ALA A 85 0.79 -7.79 -26.39
CA ALA A 85 -0.39 -8.15 -25.61
C ALA A 85 -0.14 -7.92 -24.11
N VAL A 86 1.06 -8.24 -23.62
CA VAL A 86 1.46 -7.98 -22.22
C VAL A 86 1.48 -6.48 -21.93
N ALA A 87 2.09 -5.68 -22.81
CA ALA A 87 2.14 -4.22 -22.66
C ALA A 87 0.73 -3.60 -22.62
N ALA A 88 -0.16 -4.00 -23.55
CA ALA A 88 -1.54 -3.51 -23.57
C ALA A 88 -2.29 -3.85 -22.27
N LEU A 89 -2.14 -5.08 -21.75
CA LEU A 89 -2.76 -5.48 -20.49
C LEU A 89 -2.23 -4.68 -19.30
N LEU A 90 -0.93 -4.40 -19.25
CA LEU A 90 -0.34 -3.57 -18.20
C LEU A 90 -0.88 -2.13 -18.25
N GLU A 91 -0.94 -1.53 -19.43
CA GLU A 91 -1.47 -0.18 -19.64
C GLU A 91 -2.96 -0.07 -19.28
N GLU A 92 -3.77 -1.05 -19.66
CA GLU A 92 -5.20 -1.13 -19.28
C GLU A 92 -5.42 -1.15 -17.75
N ASN A 93 -4.43 -1.68 -17.01
CA ASN A 93 -4.41 -1.74 -15.56
C ASN A 93 -3.61 -0.61 -14.90
N LEU A 94 -3.25 0.44 -15.67
CA LEU A 94 -2.49 1.60 -15.19
C LEU A 94 -1.11 1.22 -14.62
N LEU A 95 -0.51 0.15 -15.15
CA LEU A 95 0.82 -0.31 -14.81
C LEU A 95 1.79 0.08 -15.93
N PRO A 96 3.06 0.39 -15.60
CA PRO A 96 4.06 0.64 -16.61
C PRO A 96 4.35 -0.65 -17.40
N ALA A 97 4.42 -0.55 -18.72
CA ALA A 97 4.65 -1.69 -19.60
C ALA A 97 6.09 -2.24 -19.53
N ASP A 98 7.04 -1.45 -19.04
CA ASP A 98 8.49 -1.72 -19.11
C ASP A 98 9.10 -2.20 -17.78
N ARG A 99 8.38 -2.05 -16.67
CA ARG A 99 8.90 -2.31 -15.31
C ARG A 99 7.83 -2.85 -14.38
N PHE A 100 8.26 -3.44 -13.29
CA PHE A 100 7.38 -3.95 -12.25
C PHE A 100 7.99 -3.78 -10.86
N VAL A 101 7.18 -3.99 -9.84
CA VAL A 101 7.63 -4.09 -8.45
C VAL A 101 7.08 -5.38 -7.88
N ASN A 102 7.97 -6.30 -7.48
CA ASN A 102 7.62 -7.51 -6.76
C ASN A 102 7.71 -7.28 -5.26
N SER A 103 6.74 -7.75 -4.50
CA SER A 103 6.75 -7.69 -3.02
C SER A 103 6.99 -9.07 -2.44
N PHE A 104 7.65 -9.11 -1.28
CA PHE A 104 7.84 -10.34 -0.50
C PHE A 104 7.04 -10.20 0.80
N THR A 105 6.10 -11.11 1.02
CA THR A 105 5.13 -10.98 2.12
C THR A 105 4.95 -12.31 2.86
N PRO A 106 5.88 -12.68 3.75
CA PRO A 106 5.67 -13.79 4.68
C PRO A 106 4.40 -13.63 5.51
N VAL A 107 3.81 -14.75 5.93
CA VAL A 107 2.53 -14.76 6.65
C VAL A 107 2.69 -15.53 7.95
N LEU A 108 2.39 -14.86 9.06
CA LEU A 108 2.35 -15.44 10.40
C LEU A 108 0.90 -15.76 10.76
N VAL A 109 0.64 -17.01 11.14
CA VAL A 109 -0.69 -17.48 11.56
C VAL A 109 -0.61 -17.90 13.02
N ASN A 110 -1.39 -17.24 13.87
CA ASN A 110 -1.61 -17.64 15.24
C ASN A 110 -2.96 -18.39 15.32
N THR A 111 -2.89 -19.68 15.66
CA THR A 111 -4.07 -20.56 15.77
C THR A 111 -4.70 -20.57 17.16
N GLY A 112 -4.16 -19.78 18.10
CA GLY A 112 -4.46 -19.85 19.53
C GLY A 112 -3.70 -20.95 20.28
N LYS A 113 -3.06 -21.88 19.56
CA LYS A 113 -2.23 -22.95 20.15
C LYS A 113 -0.81 -22.96 19.60
N GLU A 114 -0.67 -22.59 18.33
CA GLU A 114 0.58 -22.61 17.61
C GLU A 114 0.75 -21.30 16.84
N LEU A 115 2.02 -20.95 16.64
CA LEU A 115 2.41 -19.84 15.80
C LEU A 115 3.18 -20.40 14.60
N VAL A 116 2.59 -20.27 13.41
CA VAL A 116 3.12 -20.85 12.17
C VAL A 116 3.51 -19.74 11.21
N LEU A 117 4.76 -19.74 10.76
CA LEU A 117 5.27 -18.79 9.78
C LEU A 117 5.38 -19.48 8.40
N PHE A 118 4.73 -18.89 7.40
CA PHE A 118 4.86 -19.25 6.00
C PHE A 118 5.84 -18.31 5.31
N ASP A 119 6.85 -18.90 4.67
CA ASP A 119 8.04 -18.25 4.12
C ASP A 119 8.89 -17.48 5.15
N THR A 120 10.13 -17.15 4.77
CA THR A 120 11.07 -16.42 5.65
C THR A 120 11.68 -15.19 4.98
N GLY A 121 11.07 -14.75 3.87
CA GLY A 121 11.57 -13.62 3.09
C GLY A 121 12.94 -13.88 2.47
N MET A 122 13.65 -12.80 2.17
CA MET A 122 14.96 -12.81 1.51
C MET A 122 16.15 -12.86 2.48
N GLY A 123 15.87 -12.84 3.79
CA GLY A 123 16.87 -12.93 4.85
C GLY A 123 17.95 -11.84 4.81
N GLY A 124 19.05 -12.08 5.53
CA GLY A 124 20.15 -11.12 5.65
C GLY A 124 20.90 -10.86 4.34
N ALA A 125 20.88 -11.80 3.38
CA ALA A 125 21.46 -11.59 2.05
C ALA A 125 20.65 -10.55 1.27
N GLY A 126 19.32 -10.66 1.25
CA GLY A 126 18.44 -9.66 0.64
C GLY A 126 18.63 -8.26 1.21
N ALA A 127 18.76 -8.13 2.53
CA ALA A 127 19.01 -6.85 3.20
C ALA A 127 20.34 -6.19 2.82
N ARG A 128 21.36 -6.98 2.47
CA ARG A 128 22.70 -6.49 2.09
C ARG A 128 22.79 -6.10 0.61
N GLU A 129 22.05 -6.81 -0.24
CA GLU A 129 22.15 -6.67 -1.70
C GLU A 129 21.14 -5.67 -2.30
N ALA A 130 20.00 -5.46 -1.63
CA ALA A 130 18.98 -4.53 -2.08
C ALA A 130 18.42 -3.77 -0.87
N GLY A 131 18.63 -2.45 -0.84
CA GLY A 131 18.33 -1.53 0.28
C GLY A 131 16.86 -1.38 0.70
N GLY A 132 16.05 -2.42 0.52
CA GLY A 132 14.66 -2.49 0.96
C GLY A 132 14.11 -3.92 1.10
N LEU A 133 14.95 -4.97 1.08
CA LEU A 133 14.57 -6.39 1.30
C LEU A 133 15.06 -6.90 2.67
N GLY A 134 14.65 -8.12 3.06
CA GLY A 134 15.10 -8.76 4.32
C GLY A 134 14.54 -8.09 5.58
N ARG A 135 13.39 -7.43 5.47
CA ARG A 135 12.75 -6.64 6.54
C ARG A 135 11.89 -7.45 7.50
N LEU A 136 11.76 -8.76 7.31
CA LEU A 136 10.92 -9.63 8.13
C LEU A 136 11.12 -9.43 9.63
N ALA A 137 12.38 -9.41 10.10
CA ALA A 137 12.69 -9.23 11.52
C ALA A 137 12.25 -7.85 12.04
N SER A 138 12.38 -6.79 11.23
CA SER A 138 11.92 -5.45 11.61
C SER A 138 10.39 -5.37 11.69
N GLY A 139 9.67 -5.94 10.71
CA GLY A 139 8.21 -5.98 10.72
C GLY A 139 7.66 -6.80 11.88
N ALA A 140 8.31 -7.93 12.18
CA ALA A 140 7.98 -8.74 13.36
C ALA A 140 8.26 -7.97 14.66
N GLY A 141 9.39 -7.27 14.79
CA GLY A 141 9.68 -6.44 15.96
C GLY A 141 8.61 -5.37 16.22
N SER A 142 8.13 -4.70 15.16
CA SER A 142 7.04 -3.71 15.26
C SER A 142 5.69 -4.32 15.65
N LEU A 143 5.42 -5.58 15.27
CA LEU A 143 4.24 -6.32 15.69
C LEU A 143 4.22 -6.49 17.22
N TRP A 144 5.31 -6.99 17.78
CA TRP A 144 5.40 -7.29 19.21
C TRP A 144 5.37 -6.05 20.10
N LEU A 145 5.85 -4.90 19.61
CA LEU A 145 5.78 -3.63 20.33
C LEU A 145 4.36 -3.04 20.42
N GLN A 146 3.43 -3.47 19.56
CA GLN A 146 2.02 -3.03 19.66
C GLN A 146 1.20 -3.84 20.67
N ASP A 147 1.72 -4.98 21.11
CA ASP A 147 1.01 -5.91 22.01
C ASP A 147 1.45 -5.77 23.49
N GLY A 148 2.35 -4.84 23.83
CA GLY A 148 2.88 -4.59 25.19
C GLY A 148 2.61 -3.18 25.70
#